data_AF-A0A0P9V3R6-F1
#
_entry.id   AF-A0A0P9V3R6-F1
#
_cell.length_a   1.000
_cell.length_b   1.000
_cell.length_c   1.000
_cell.angle_alpha   90.00
_cell.angle_beta   90.00
_cell.angle_gamma   90.00
#
_symmetry.space_group_name_H-M   'P 1'
#
loop_
_entity.id
_entity.type
_entity.pdbx_description
1 polymer ?
#
loop_
_entity_poly.entity_id
_entity_poly.type
_entity_poly.pdbx_seq_one_letter_code
_entity_poly.pdbx_strand_id
1 'polypeptide(L)' 'MVIIEHDMEFVKSVADKVTVLHQGKTLAYGSMDQVQNDPRVIDVYLGH' A
#
# COMPACT_ATOMS: atom_id res chain seq x y z
N MET A 1 -13.87 -9.32 2.08
CA MET A 1 -12.80 -9.69 3.04
C MET A 1 -11.89 -8.49 3.18
N VAL A 2 -11.48 -8.15 4.40
CA VAL A 2 -10.51 -7.07 4.66
C VAL A 2 -9.33 -7.70 5.38
N ILE A 3 -8.13 -7.47 4.87
CA ILE A 3 -6.87 -7.98 5.42
C ILE A 3 -5.99 -6.76 5.69
N ILE A 4 -5.29 -6.77 6.83
CA ILE A 4 -4.30 -5.77 7.19
C ILE A 4 -2.99 -6.52 7.35
N GLU A 5 -2.04 -6.26 6.45
CA GLU A 5 -0.73 -6.92 6.41
C GLU A 5 0.34 -5.93 5.96
N HIS A 6 1.59 -6.25 6.32
CA HIS A 6 2.77 -5.48 5.91
C HIS A 6 3.57 -6.18 4.80
N ASP A 7 3.30 -7.46 4.54
CA ASP A 7 3.90 -8.22 3.45
C ASP A 7 3.25 -7.87 2.11
N MET A 8 4.00 -7.15 1.26
CA MET A 8 3.52 -6.64 -0.01
C MET A 8 3.36 -7.72 -1.09
N GLU A 9 4.13 -8.81 -1.03
CA GLU A 9 3.98 -9.94 -1.96
C GLU A 9 2.71 -10.73 -1.63
N PHE A 10 2.43 -10.93 -0.35
CA PHE A 10 1.19 -11.55 0.08
C PHE A 10 -0.02 -10.70 -0.32
N VAL A 11 -0.01 -9.39 -0.02
CA VAL A 11 -1.09 -8.47 -0.40
C VAL A 11 -1.34 -8.49 -1.91
N LYS A 12 -0.27 -8.49 -2.72
CA LYS A 12 -0.36 -8.59 -4.18
C LYS A 12 -1.05 -9.88 -4.65
N SER A 13 -0.86 -10.99 -3.96
CA SER A 13 -1.40 -12.30 -4.34
C SER A 13 -2.90 -12.46 -4.02
N VAL A 14 -3.44 -11.66 -3.08
CA VAL A 14 -4.80 -11.85 -2.56
C VAL A 14 -5.73 -10.65 -2.76
N ALA A 15 -5.22 -9.46 -3.08
CA ALA A 15 -6.01 -8.23 -3.10
C ALA A 15 -6.14 -7.61 -4.50
N ASP A 16 -7.38 -7.36 -4.92
CA ASP A 16 -7.68 -6.60 -6.15
C ASP A 16 -7.41 -5.09 -5.98
N LYS A 17 -7.57 -4.58 -4.75
CA LYS A 17 -7.38 -3.17 -4.38
C LYS A 17 -6.74 -3.06 -3.02
N VAL A 18 -5.85 -2.07 -2.89
CA VAL A 18 -5.04 -1.81 -1.70
C VAL A 18 -5.28 -0.39 -1.23
N THR A 19 -5.33 -0.21 0.09
CA THR A 19 -5.33 1.10 0.74
C THR A 19 -4.09 1.21 1.60
N VAL A 20 -3.27 2.24 1.38
CA VAL A 20 -2.13 2.54 2.24
C VAL A 20 -2.54 3.62 3.22
N LEU A 21 -2.26 3.37 4.50
CA LEU A 21 -2.46 4.34 5.57
C LEU A 21 -1.11 4.84 6.07
N HIS A 22 -1.00 6.14 6.30
CA HIS A 22 0.13 6.77 6.95
C HIS A 22 -0.37 7.79 7.97
N GLN A 23 0.11 7.69 9.21
CA GLN A 23 -0.27 8.58 10.33
C GLN A 23 -1.79 8.72 10.52
N GLY A 24 -2.52 7.61 10.41
CA GLY A 24 -3.97 7.58 10.58
C GLY A 24 -4.77 8.19 9.42
N LYS A 25 -4.13 8.52 8.30
CA LYS A 25 -4.78 9.04 7.09
C LYS A 25 -4.51 8.13 5.91
N THR A 26 -5.45 8.11 4.95
CA THR A 26 -5.23 7.42 3.68
C THR A 26 -4.16 8.16 2.87
N LEU A 27 -3.10 7.44 2.53
CA LEU A 27 -1.99 7.92 1.72
C LEU A 27 -2.26 7.65 0.23
N ALA A 28 -2.61 6.41 -0.09
CA ALA A 28 -2.86 5.94 -1.45
C ALA A 28 -3.96 4.87 -1.48
N TYR A 29 -4.65 4.77 -2.62
CA TYR A 29 -5.66 3.76 -2.88
C TYR A 29 -5.63 3.38 -4.37
N GLY A 30 -5.62 2.09 -4.68
CA GLY A 30 -5.59 1.62 -6.06
C GLY A 30 -5.23 0.14 -6.18
N SER A 31 -4.86 -0.29 -7.38
CA SER A 31 -4.24 -1.61 -7.56
C SER A 31 -2.86 -1.65 -6.90
N MET A 32 -2.34 -2.86 -6.66
CA MET A 32 -1.00 -3.02 -6.10
C MET A 32 0.07 -2.31 -6.95
N ASP A 33 -0.03 -2.41 -8.28
CA ASP A 33 0.92 -1.78 -9.19
C ASP A 33 0.86 -0.24 -9.16
N GLN A 34 -0.32 0.33 -8.96
CA GLN A 34 -0.46 1.79 -8.79
C GLN A 34 0.14 2.25 -7.46
N VAL A 35 -0.15 1.52 -6.39
CA VAL A 35 0.27 1.85 -5.03
C VAL A 35 1.78 1.72 -4.85
N GLN A 36 2.40 0.64 -5.36
CA GLN A 36 3.84 0.41 -5.21
C GLN A 36 4.69 1.44 -6.00
N ASN A 37 4.12 2.04 -7.05
CA ASN A 37 4.76 3.06 -7.87
C ASN A 37 4.38 4.48 -7.44
N ASP A 38 3.57 4.65 -6.39
CA ASP A 38 3.22 5.96 -5.86
C ASP A 38 4.43 6.55 -5.11
N PRO A 39 4.99 7.68 -5.55
CA PRO A 39 6.17 8.29 -4.91
C PRO A 39 5.96 8.55 -3.42
N ARG A 40 4.72 8.88 -3.00
CA ARG A 40 4.41 9.16 -1.60
C ARG A 40 4.48 7.89 -0.75
N VAL A 41 4.12 6.74 -1.32
CA VAL A 41 4.23 5.43 -0.66
C VAL A 41 5.70 5.04 -0.54
N ILE A 42 6.47 5.22 -1.62
CA ILE A 42 7.92 4.95 -1.65
C ILE A 42 8.65 5.77 -0.58
N ASP A 43 8.39 7.08 -0.51
CA ASP A 43 9.00 7.99 0.48
C ASP A 43 8.72 7.55 1.92
N VAL A 44 7.49 7.15 2.21
CA VAL A 44 7.08 6.69 3.55
C VAL A 44 7.73 5.35 3.94
N TYR A 45 7.96 4.45 2.98
CA TYR A 45 8.56 3.14 3.24
C TYR A 45 10.09 3.17 3.29
N LEU A 46 10.74 4.04 2.50
CA LEU A 46 12.20 4.11 2.42
C LEU A 46 12.82 5.12 3.37
N GLY A 47 12.05 6.10 3.86
CA GLY A 47 12.49 7.05 4.87
C GLY A 47 13.67 7.90 4.41
N HIS A 48 13.38 9.13 3.98
CA HIS A 48 14.38 10.20 3.95
C HIS A 48 14.28 11.06 5.21
#